data_AF-A0A8T6RPR6-F1
#
_entry.id   AF-A0A8T6RPR6-F1
#
_cell.length_a   1.000
_cell.length_b   1.000
_cell.length_c   1.000
_cell.angle_alpha   90.00
_cell.angle_beta   90.00
_cell.angle_gamma   90.00
#
_symmetry.space_group_name_H-M   'P 1'
#
loop_
_entity.id
_entity.type
_entity.pdbx_description
1 polymer ?
#
loop_
_entity_poly.entity_id
_entity_poly.type
_entity_poly.pdbx_seq_one_letter_code
_entity_poly.pdbx_strand_id
1 'polypeptide(L)'
;MGKFEKKFESLLKTEDIDKILSAINNQLKKDKKIEEKSEAFDAINLFFKTCKEKSWVFPDNLLNVVIMELNHDNWIIRRNALNTLRDLANIFHEKLTTKEILTTLRQIYKEDDNWAVRNASIEALGKIGVKIPDRIVPFLIDQMKDPDADVRLSIIGSLKEIYLKNQEKLERILPIFVKAYKEDSDFRISVFAEEAIKEFAEKKKAQGTAYQKVDVDKITCPHCKESVPATKEVCSSCGKSLPVCQICNKGIISDTELVTCPHCHTNFHVEHFLEWYRENKNCPVCLGHFDFKG
;
A
#
# COMPACT_ATOMS: atom_id res chain seq x y z
N MET A 1 21.78 -2.08 -25.59
CA MET A 1 22.47 -0.86 -25.13
C MET A 1 22.68 0.10 -26.28
N GLY A 2 22.13 1.32 -26.14
CA GLY A 2 22.27 2.39 -27.14
C GLY A 2 23.69 2.96 -27.20
N LYS A 3 23.99 3.76 -28.23
CA LYS A 3 25.31 4.41 -28.39
C LYS A 3 25.59 5.43 -27.28
N PHE A 4 24.55 6.09 -26.77
CA PHE A 4 24.65 7.05 -25.67
C PHE A 4 25.01 6.37 -24.35
N GLU A 5 24.30 5.30 -23.98
CA GLU A 5 24.48 4.55 -22.73
C GLU A 5 25.94 4.08 -22.53
N LYS A 6 26.55 3.45 -23.54
CA LYS A 6 27.97 3.02 -23.49
C LYS A 6 28.93 4.19 -23.29
N LYS A 7 28.64 5.33 -23.93
CA LYS A 7 29.45 6.55 -23.77
C LYS A 7 29.24 7.15 -22.37
N PHE A 8 28.03 7.08 -21.83
CA PHE A 8 27.67 7.60 -20.53
C PHE A 8 28.34 6.81 -19.40
N GLU A 9 28.37 5.48 -19.46
CA GLU A 9 29.13 4.65 -18.51
C GLU A 9 30.62 5.02 -18.47
N SER A 10 31.21 5.31 -19.63
CA SER A 10 32.60 5.76 -19.71
C SER A 10 32.77 7.15 -19.08
N LEU A 11 31.76 8.02 -19.19
CA LEU A 11 31.76 9.34 -18.58
C LEU A 11 31.66 9.29 -17.05
N LEU A 12 30.86 8.36 -16.49
CA LEU A 12 30.76 8.15 -15.04
C LEU A 12 32.10 7.79 -14.38
N LYS A 13 33.01 7.14 -15.13
CA LYS A 13 34.36 6.81 -14.65
C LYS A 13 35.27 8.02 -14.50
N THR A 14 34.95 9.14 -15.14
CA THR A 14 35.74 10.37 -15.05
C THR A 14 35.51 11.14 -13.76
N GLU A 15 34.39 10.86 -13.07
CA GLU A 15 33.94 11.56 -11.85
C GLU A 15 33.74 13.08 -12.00
N ASP A 16 33.76 13.56 -13.24
CA ASP A 16 33.51 14.95 -13.60
C ASP A 16 31.99 15.18 -13.65
N ILE A 17 31.42 15.54 -12.49
CA ILE A 17 29.98 15.73 -12.29
C ILE A 17 29.41 16.74 -13.29
N ASP A 18 30.12 17.83 -13.55
CA ASP A 18 29.66 18.87 -14.49
C ASP A 18 29.57 18.33 -15.92
N LYS A 19 30.56 17.55 -16.37
CA LYS A 19 30.48 16.89 -17.68
C LYS A 19 29.36 15.86 -17.74
N ILE A 20 29.14 15.09 -16.67
CA ILE A 20 28.07 14.10 -16.59
C ILE A 20 26.71 14.80 -16.72
N LEU A 21 26.46 15.84 -15.92
CA LEU A 21 25.22 16.62 -15.96
C LEU A 21 25.03 17.32 -17.31
N SER A 22 26.09 17.86 -17.90
CA SER A 22 26.05 18.46 -19.23
C SER A 22 25.64 17.45 -20.32
N ALA A 23 26.14 16.22 -20.25
CA ALA A 23 25.75 15.15 -21.16
C ALA A 23 24.27 14.79 -21.05
N ILE A 24 23.74 14.68 -19.83
CA ILE A 24 22.30 14.43 -19.58
C ILE A 24 21.46 15.58 -20.13
N ASN A 25 21.78 16.82 -19.75
CA ASN A 25 21.02 18.00 -20.15
C ASN A 25 21.02 18.18 -21.67
N ASN A 26 22.11 17.85 -22.36
CA ASN A 26 22.17 17.89 -23.82
C ASN A 26 21.23 16.87 -24.47
N GLN A 27 20.97 15.73 -23.81
CA GLN A 27 20.07 14.68 -24.29
C GLN A 27 18.59 15.02 -24.05
N LEU A 28 18.30 15.91 -23.09
CA LEU A 28 16.96 16.38 -22.77
C LEU A 28 16.53 17.64 -23.54
N LYS A 29 17.40 18.22 -24.37
CA LYS A 29 17.07 19.43 -25.13
C LYS A 29 15.83 19.26 -26.02
N LYS A 30 15.13 20.37 -26.27
CA LYS A 30 13.87 20.38 -27.03
C LYS A 30 13.99 19.82 -28.45
N ASP A 31 15.14 19.98 -29.09
CA ASP A 31 15.44 19.51 -30.46
C ASP A 31 15.69 17.99 -30.54
N LYS A 32 15.80 17.30 -29.39
CA LYS A 32 16.04 15.87 -29.33
C LYS A 32 14.77 15.05 -29.56
N LYS A 33 14.95 13.90 -30.22
CA LYS A 33 13.87 12.92 -30.43
C LYS A 33 13.42 12.30 -29.11
N ILE A 34 12.21 11.74 -29.07
CA ILE A 34 11.65 11.13 -27.86
C ILE A 34 12.47 9.91 -27.41
N GLU A 35 13.02 9.14 -28.36
CA GLU A 35 13.89 8.00 -28.07
C GLU A 35 15.19 8.48 -27.41
N GLU A 36 15.79 9.54 -27.95
CA GLU A 36 16.98 10.17 -27.38
C GLU A 36 16.73 10.67 -25.96
N LYS A 37 15.62 11.39 -25.73
CA LYS A 37 15.21 11.83 -24.40
C LYS A 37 14.93 10.67 -23.46
N SER A 38 14.38 9.56 -23.96
CA SER A 38 14.13 8.35 -23.16
C SER A 38 15.44 7.76 -22.64
N GLU A 39 16.48 7.66 -23.48
CA GLU A 39 17.82 7.23 -23.06
C GLU A 39 18.42 8.14 -21.97
N ALA A 40 18.00 9.42 -21.91
CA ALA A 40 18.45 10.32 -20.85
C ALA A 40 17.94 9.90 -19.47
N PHE A 41 16.70 9.38 -19.35
CA PHE A 41 16.17 8.91 -18.06
C PHE A 41 16.89 7.66 -17.55
N ASP A 42 17.27 6.76 -18.45
CA ASP A 42 18.11 5.60 -18.09
C ASP A 42 19.47 6.06 -17.56
N ALA A 43 20.09 7.06 -18.22
CA ALA A 43 21.33 7.67 -17.75
C ALA A 43 21.16 8.40 -16.41
N ILE A 44 20.05 9.09 -16.19
CA ILE A 44 19.73 9.75 -14.91
C ILE A 44 19.64 8.71 -13.79
N ASN A 45 18.90 7.62 -14.01
CA ASN A 45 18.77 6.53 -13.03
C ASN A 45 20.13 5.91 -12.70
N LEU A 46 20.94 5.63 -13.72
CA LEU A 46 22.29 5.12 -13.53
C LEU A 46 23.16 6.10 -12.74
N PHE A 47 23.10 7.39 -13.07
CA PHE A 47 23.86 8.43 -12.37
C PHE A 47 23.49 8.52 -10.89
N PHE A 48 22.19 8.57 -10.55
CA PHE A 48 21.76 8.59 -9.16
C PHE A 48 22.17 7.32 -8.38
N LYS A 49 22.12 6.15 -9.03
CA LYS A 49 22.65 4.91 -8.44
C LYS A 49 24.14 5.04 -8.16
N THR A 50 24.92 5.54 -9.11
CA THR A 50 26.35 5.81 -8.93
C THR A 50 26.61 6.85 -7.83
N CYS A 51 25.79 7.90 -7.72
CA CYS A 51 25.89 8.85 -6.61
C CYS A 51 25.75 8.16 -5.26
N LYS A 52 24.81 7.22 -5.12
CA LYS A 52 24.66 6.44 -3.89
C LYS A 52 25.88 5.56 -3.62
N GLU A 53 26.35 4.83 -4.62
CA GLU A 53 27.48 3.90 -4.51
C GLU A 53 28.79 4.62 -4.16
N LYS A 54 29.04 5.78 -4.77
CA LYS A 54 30.25 6.58 -4.57
C LYS A 54 30.12 7.66 -3.50
N SER A 55 28.97 7.75 -2.83
CA SER A 55 28.66 8.82 -1.87
C SER A 55 28.85 10.23 -2.44
N TRP A 56 28.52 10.44 -3.73
CA TRP A 56 28.52 11.77 -4.32
C TRP A 56 27.35 12.60 -3.79
N VAL A 57 27.52 13.93 -3.83
CA VAL A 57 26.46 14.87 -3.45
C VAL A 57 25.22 14.64 -4.30
N PHE A 58 24.05 14.61 -3.66
CA PHE A 58 22.79 14.43 -4.34
C PHE A 58 22.51 15.62 -5.28
N PRO A 59 22.31 15.40 -6.59
CA PRO A 59 22.16 16.47 -7.56
C PRO A 59 20.72 17.01 -7.55
N ASP A 60 20.38 17.90 -6.60
CA ASP A 60 19.03 18.48 -6.47
C ASP A 60 18.55 19.16 -7.77
N ASN A 61 19.45 19.81 -8.52
CA ASN A 61 19.12 20.39 -9.82
C ASN A 61 18.64 19.36 -10.84
N LEU A 62 19.20 18.14 -10.82
CA LEU A 62 18.79 17.08 -11.72
C LEU A 62 17.44 16.48 -11.31
N LEU A 63 17.17 16.37 -10.01
CA LEU A 63 15.84 16.00 -9.53
C LEU A 63 14.79 17.01 -10.01
N ASN A 64 15.09 18.31 -9.95
CA ASN A 64 14.19 19.35 -10.45
C ASN A 64 13.92 19.20 -11.96
N VAL A 65 14.94 18.86 -12.75
CA VAL A 65 14.75 18.54 -14.18
C VAL A 65 13.79 17.38 -14.36
N VAL A 66 13.95 16.27 -13.61
CA VAL A 66 13.02 15.14 -13.68
C VAL A 66 11.58 15.56 -13.32
N ILE A 67 11.41 16.39 -12.29
CA ILE A 67 10.09 16.90 -11.88
C ILE A 67 9.48 17.79 -12.96
N MET A 68 10.26 18.64 -13.63
CA MET A 68 9.78 19.48 -14.73
C MET A 68 9.25 18.65 -15.90
N GLU A 69 9.89 17.52 -16.22
CA GLU A 69 9.49 16.62 -17.30
C GLU A 69 8.16 15.89 -17.04
N LEU A 70 7.61 15.96 -15.82
CA LEU A 70 6.25 15.48 -15.53
C LEU A 70 5.16 16.25 -16.29
N ASN A 71 5.46 17.46 -16.78
CA ASN A 71 4.53 18.27 -17.58
C ASN A 71 4.82 18.21 -19.09
N HIS A 72 5.65 17.26 -19.54
CA HIS A 72 6.02 17.17 -20.95
C HIS A 72 4.83 16.76 -21.83
N ASP A 73 4.69 17.33 -23.02
CA ASP A 73 3.56 17.07 -23.93
C ASP A 73 3.44 15.57 -24.31
N ASN A 74 4.57 14.91 -24.48
CA ASN A 74 4.65 13.48 -24.76
C ASN A 74 4.55 12.62 -23.49
N TRP A 75 3.55 11.73 -23.45
CA TRP A 75 3.27 10.83 -22.33
C TRP A 75 4.43 9.88 -21.99
N ILE A 76 5.26 9.49 -22.97
CA ILE A 76 6.43 8.62 -22.75
C ILE A 76 7.42 9.31 -21.82
N ILE A 77 7.63 10.62 -22.01
CA ILE A 77 8.55 11.41 -21.20
C ILE A 77 8.01 11.58 -19.78
N ARG A 78 6.72 11.91 -19.64
CA ARG A 78 6.07 11.99 -18.31
C ARG A 78 6.16 10.67 -17.55
N ARG A 79 5.87 9.56 -18.23
CA ARG A 79 5.99 8.21 -17.65
C ARG A 79 7.44 7.90 -17.25
N ASN A 80 8.43 8.21 -18.09
CA ASN A 80 9.83 7.96 -17.78
C ASN A 80 10.29 8.79 -16.59
N ALA A 81 9.86 10.05 -16.47
CA ALA A 81 10.11 10.87 -15.29
C ALA A 81 9.52 10.26 -14.01
N LEU A 82 8.28 9.76 -14.05
CA LEU A 82 7.66 9.04 -12.93
C LEU A 82 8.42 7.75 -12.57
N ASN A 83 8.85 6.98 -13.57
CA ASN A 83 9.67 5.78 -13.34
C ASN A 83 11.00 6.13 -12.66
N THR A 84 11.65 7.23 -13.06
CA THR A 84 12.82 7.74 -12.36
C THR A 84 12.49 8.09 -10.91
N LEU A 85 11.41 8.81 -10.63
CA LEU A 85 11.01 9.13 -9.24
C LEU A 85 10.72 7.88 -8.42
N ARG A 86 10.09 6.85 -9.00
CA ARG A 86 9.86 5.54 -8.39
C ARG A 86 11.18 4.87 -8.02
N ASP A 87 12.15 4.86 -8.92
CA ASP A 87 13.45 4.23 -8.69
C ASP A 87 14.26 5.00 -7.63
N LEU A 88 14.21 6.33 -7.66
CA LEU A 88 14.82 7.19 -6.64
C LEU A 88 14.18 7.03 -5.27
N ALA A 89 12.88 6.77 -5.17
CA ALA A 89 12.23 6.51 -3.88
C ALA A 89 12.84 5.29 -3.14
N ASN A 90 13.43 4.32 -3.86
CA ASN A 90 14.12 3.19 -3.24
C ASN A 90 15.51 3.56 -2.70
N ILE A 91 16.16 4.59 -3.24
CA ILE A 91 17.57 4.92 -3.00
C ILE A 91 17.73 6.16 -2.10
N PHE A 92 16.87 7.16 -2.30
CA PHE A 92 16.90 8.51 -1.72
C PHE A 92 15.53 8.93 -1.16
N HIS A 93 14.81 8.02 -0.49
CA HIS A 93 13.44 8.24 0.01
C HIS A 93 13.21 9.58 0.74
N GLU A 94 14.18 10.06 1.51
CA GLU A 94 14.13 11.33 2.23
C GLU A 94 13.90 12.54 1.31
N LYS A 95 14.40 12.46 0.07
CA LYS A 95 14.21 13.50 -0.96
C LYS A 95 12.82 13.43 -1.61
N LEU A 96 12.14 12.28 -1.59
CA LEU A 96 10.89 12.04 -2.32
C LEU A 96 9.63 12.10 -1.42
N THR A 97 9.78 12.20 -0.11
CA THR A 97 8.66 12.21 0.86
C THR A 97 8.10 13.61 1.17
N THR A 98 8.54 14.63 0.42
CA THR A 98 8.11 16.03 0.60
C THR A 98 6.63 16.20 0.23
N LYS A 99 5.95 17.15 0.89
CA LYS A 99 4.54 17.47 0.59
C LYS A 99 4.36 17.86 -0.88
N GLU A 100 5.31 18.59 -1.44
CA GLU A 100 5.30 19.05 -2.83
C GLU A 100 5.29 17.86 -3.81
N ILE A 101 6.28 16.97 -3.71
CA ILE A 101 6.37 15.79 -4.59
C ILE A 101 5.12 14.91 -4.47
N LEU A 102 4.64 14.67 -3.25
CA LEU A 102 3.41 13.90 -3.04
C LEU A 102 2.18 14.57 -3.66
N THR A 103 2.11 15.90 -3.63
CA THR A 103 1.01 16.65 -4.25
C THR A 103 1.09 16.53 -5.77
N THR A 104 2.28 16.74 -6.35
CA THR A 104 2.53 16.61 -7.78
C THR A 104 2.17 15.22 -8.30
N LEU A 105 2.65 14.14 -7.65
CA LEU A 105 2.36 12.77 -8.09
C LEU A 105 0.84 12.47 -8.07
N ARG A 106 0.15 12.88 -7.00
CA ARG A 106 -1.31 12.71 -6.90
C ARG A 106 -2.06 13.52 -7.95
N GLN A 107 -1.57 14.72 -8.27
CA GLN A 107 -2.15 15.57 -9.31
C GLN A 107 -1.99 14.92 -10.69
N ILE A 108 -0.77 14.49 -11.04
CA ILE A 108 -0.50 13.77 -12.29
C ILE A 108 -1.39 12.53 -12.42
N TYR A 109 -1.56 11.75 -11.35
CA TYR A 109 -2.48 10.62 -11.37
C TYR A 109 -3.92 11.04 -11.72
N LYS A 110 -4.42 12.14 -11.14
CA LYS A 110 -5.82 12.58 -11.32
C LYS A 110 -6.08 13.23 -12.67
N GLU A 111 -5.08 13.90 -13.24
CA GLU A 111 -5.25 14.79 -14.39
C GLU A 111 -4.72 14.18 -15.70
N ASP A 112 -3.88 13.14 -15.66
CA ASP A 112 -3.34 12.55 -16.88
C ASP A 112 -4.29 11.54 -17.52
N ASP A 113 -4.63 11.79 -18.79
CA ASP A 113 -5.51 10.92 -19.57
C ASP A 113 -4.83 9.58 -19.92
N ASN A 114 -3.50 9.54 -19.98
CA ASN A 114 -2.77 8.35 -20.37
C ASN A 114 -2.64 7.38 -19.19
N TRP A 115 -3.25 6.19 -19.32
CA TRP A 115 -3.23 5.16 -18.29
C TRP A 115 -1.81 4.75 -17.88
N ALA A 116 -0.83 4.74 -18.80
CA ALA A 116 0.55 4.35 -18.47
C ALA A 116 1.24 5.40 -17.60
N VAL A 117 0.88 6.68 -17.74
CA VAL A 117 1.36 7.76 -16.87
C VAL A 117 0.71 7.64 -15.49
N ARG A 118 -0.62 7.44 -15.42
CA ARG A 118 -1.31 7.19 -14.15
C ARG A 118 -0.74 5.98 -13.42
N ASN A 119 -0.49 4.89 -14.14
CA ASN A 119 0.15 3.68 -13.64
C ASN A 119 1.52 3.97 -13.01
N ALA A 120 2.39 4.66 -13.75
CA ALA A 120 3.72 5.02 -13.24
C ALA A 120 3.65 5.94 -12.01
N SER A 121 2.62 6.80 -11.91
CA SER A 121 2.40 7.63 -10.73
C SER A 121 2.01 6.79 -9.50
N ILE A 122 1.12 5.81 -9.68
CA ILE A 122 0.77 4.84 -8.63
C ILE A 122 2.00 4.06 -8.17
N GLU A 123 2.83 3.56 -9.08
CA GLU A 123 4.04 2.83 -8.72
C GLU A 123 5.02 3.71 -7.93
N ALA A 124 5.23 4.96 -8.35
CA ALA A 124 6.07 5.91 -7.63
C ALA A 124 5.54 6.18 -6.22
N LEU A 125 4.23 6.47 -6.10
CA LEU A 125 3.55 6.64 -4.82
C LEU A 125 3.66 5.39 -3.95
N GLY A 126 3.50 4.20 -4.52
CA GLY A 126 3.63 2.91 -3.84
C GLY A 126 5.01 2.72 -3.21
N LYS A 127 6.08 2.99 -3.99
CA LYS A 127 7.46 2.94 -3.46
C LYS A 127 7.70 3.96 -2.35
N ILE A 128 7.18 5.17 -2.48
CA ILE A 128 7.26 6.18 -1.42
C ILE A 128 6.45 5.73 -0.18
N GLY A 129 5.28 5.12 -0.41
CA GLY A 129 4.38 4.62 0.62
C GLY A 129 4.97 3.51 1.48
N VAL A 130 6.01 2.82 0.99
CA VAL A 130 6.79 1.90 1.82
C VAL A 130 7.47 2.62 3.00
N LYS A 131 7.73 3.93 2.92
CA LYS A 131 8.36 4.70 4.01
C LYS A 131 7.37 5.54 4.80
N ILE A 132 6.24 5.91 4.21
CA ILE A 132 5.23 6.77 4.82
C ILE A 132 3.80 6.25 4.55
N PRO A 133 3.46 5.03 4.98
CA PRO A 133 2.25 4.34 4.55
C PRO A 133 0.97 5.09 4.92
N ASP A 134 0.91 5.72 6.11
CA ASP A 134 -0.23 6.52 6.57
C ASP A 134 -0.65 7.63 5.60
N ARG A 135 0.31 8.19 4.86
CA ARG A 135 0.08 9.27 3.90
C ARG A 135 -0.34 8.77 2.53
N ILE A 136 -0.06 7.51 2.19
CA ILE A 136 -0.20 7.00 0.82
C ILE A 136 -1.33 5.99 0.71
N VAL A 137 -1.46 5.07 1.65
CA VAL A 137 -2.50 4.03 1.66
C VAL A 137 -3.91 4.60 1.48
N PRO A 138 -4.38 5.65 2.19
CA PRO A 138 -5.74 6.16 1.97
C PRO A 138 -5.96 6.69 0.55
N PHE A 139 -4.95 7.32 -0.04
CA PHE A 139 -5.03 7.80 -1.41
C PHE A 139 -5.15 6.63 -2.40
N LEU A 140 -4.27 5.62 -2.27
CA LEU A 140 -4.30 4.42 -3.12
C LEU A 140 -5.65 3.70 -3.06
N ILE A 141 -6.23 3.55 -1.87
CA ILE A 141 -7.56 2.94 -1.68
C ILE A 141 -8.65 3.71 -2.43
N ASP A 142 -8.66 5.05 -2.36
CA ASP A 142 -9.65 5.87 -3.08
C ASP A 142 -9.53 5.76 -4.60
N GLN A 143 -8.35 5.37 -5.10
CA GLN A 143 -8.08 5.25 -6.54
C GLN A 143 -8.39 3.85 -7.11
N MET A 144 -8.86 2.90 -6.30
CA MET A 144 -9.28 1.55 -6.75
C MET A 144 -10.42 1.55 -7.78
N LYS A 145 -10.99 2.72 -8.08
CA LYS A 145 -12.03 2.95 -9.09
C LYS A 145 -11.49 3.38 -10.46
N ASP A 146 -10.17 3.38 -10.67
CA ASP A 146 -9.58 3.73 -11.98
C ASP A 146 -10.22 2.87 -13.09
N PRO A 147 -10.61 3.47 -14.23
CA PRO A 147 -11.19 2.71 -15.33
C PRO A 147 -10.23 1.68 -15.92
N ASP A 148 -8.92 1.92 -15.84
CA ASP A 148 -7.90 1.06 -16.44
C ASP A 148 -7.48 -0.06 -15.48
N ALA A 149 -7.53 -1.31 -15.97
CA ALA A 149 -7.22 -2.48 -15.17
C ALA A 149 -5.74 -2.59 -14.81
N ASP A 150 -4.82 -2.12 -15.66
CA ASP A 150 -3.39 -2.16 -15.35
C ASP A 150 -3.08 -1.16 -14.21
N VAL A 151 -3.76 -0.01 -14.20
CA VAL A 151 -3.66 0.95 -13.09
C VAL A 151 -4.20 0.36 -11.79
N ARG A 152 -5.40 -0.27 -11.81
CA ARG A 152 -5.96 -0.92 -10.61
C ARG A 152 -5.07 -2.05 -10.09
N LEU A 153 -4.46 -2.84 -11.00
CA LEU A 153 -3.50 -3.88 -10.64
C LEU A 153 -2.28 -3.29 -9.93
N SER A 154 -1.74 -2.17 -10.42
CA SER A 154 -0.62 -1.47 -9.76
C SER A 154 -0.98 -0.90 -8.41
N ILE A 155 -2.22 -0.47 -8.18
CA ILE A 155 -2.69 -0.03 -6.86
C ILE A 155 -2.65 -1.21 -5.88
N ILE A 156 -3.21 -2.36 -6.27
CA ILE A 156 -3.19 -3.59 -5.46
C ILE A 156 -1.75 -4.04 -5.20
N GLY A 157 -0.89 -4.04 -6.22
CA GLY A 157 0.54 -4.36 -6.09
C GLY A 157 1.25 -3.44 -5.10
N SER A 158 0.98 -2.14 -5.17
CA SER A 158 1.56 -1.14 -4.26
C SER A 158 1.09 -1.34 -2.82
N LEU A 159 -0.21 -1.57 -2.60
CA LEU A 159 -0.76 -1.86 -1.27
C LEU A 159 -0.17 -3.15 -0.69
N LYS A 160 0.02 -4.19 -1.51
CA LYS A 160 0.66 -5.45 -1.12
C LYS A 160 2.09 -5.20 -0.67
N GLU A 161 2.89 -4.48 -1.45
CA GLU A 161 4.28 -4.17 -1.09
C GLU A 161 4.36 -3.35 0.21
N ILE A 162 3.52 -2.33 0.36
CA ILE A 162 3.48 -1.50 1.56
C ILE A 162 3.21 -2.36 2.80
N TYR A 163 2.20 -3.23 2.73
CA TYR A 163 1.89 -4.17 3.82
C TYR A 163 3.07 -5.08 4.16
N LEU A 164 3.62 -5.75 3.14
CA LEU A 164 4.70 -6.71 3.36
C LEU A 164 5.94 -6.03 3.94
N LYS A 165 6.21 -4.76 3.64
CA LYS A 165 7.39 -4.06 4.16
C LYS A 165 7.18 -3.36 5.50
N ASN A 166 5.96 -2.96 5.84
CA ASN A 166 5.69 -2.14 7.03
C ASN A 166 4.83 -2.79 8.10
N GLN A 167 4.28 -3.98 7.85
CA GLN A 167 3.23 -4.55 8.71
C GLN A 167 2.08 -3.54 8.91
N GLU A 168 1.74 -2.83 7.84
CA GLU A 168 0.58 -1.93 7.81
C GLU A 168 -0.66 -2.67 8.34
N LYS A 169 -1.58 -1.95 8.98
CA LYS A 169 -2.74 -2.56 9.63
C LYS A 169 -3.52 -3.40 8.61
N LEU A 170 -3.47 -4.73 8.77
CA LEU A 170 -4.05 -5.68 7.84
C LEU A 170 -5.55 -5.43 7.69
N GLU A 171 -6.21 -5.00 8.75
CA GLU A 171 -7.63 -4.67 8.81
C GLU A 171 -8.01 -3.54 7.83
N ARG A 172 -7.08 -2.64 7.52
CA ARG A 172 -7.31 -1.52 6.60
C ARG A 172 -7.28 -1.95 5.14
N ILE A 173 -6.37 -2.85 4.79
CA ILE A 173 -6.14 -3.23 3.40
C ILE A 173 -6.91 -4.49 3.01
N LEU A 174 -7.12 -5.45 3.93
CA LEU A 174 -7.73 -6.74 3.64
C LEU A 174 -9.12 -6.61 3.00
N PRO A 175 -10.02 -5.70 3.45
CA PRO A 175 -11.30 -5.51 2.78
C PRO A 175 -11.16 -5.09 1.31
N ILE A 176 -10.11 -4.33 0.98
CA ILE A 176 -9.84 -3.86 -0.38
C ILE A 176 -9.42 -5.03 -1.28
N PHE A 177 -8.53 -5.90 -0.79
CA PHE A 177 -8.12 -7.10 -1.51
C PHE A 177 -9.27 -8.10 -1.66
N VAL A 178 -10.09 -8.30 -0.63
CA VAL A 178 -11.28 -9.18 -0.72
C VAL A 178 -12.28 -8.64 -1.73
N LYS A 179 -12.48 -7.32 -1.76
CA LYS A 179 -13.34 -6.67 -2.76
C LYS A 179 -12.77 -6.86 -4.17
N ALA A 180 -11.48 -6.58 -4.38
CA ALA A 180 -10.82 -6.76 -5.67
C ALA A 180 -10.89 -8.23 -6.16
N TYR A 181 -10.72 -9.19 -5.25
CA TYR A 181 -10.89 -10.61 -5.54
C TYR A 181 -12.30 -10.96 -6.05
N LYS A 182 -13.35 -10.44 -5.39
CA LYS A 182 -14.74 -10.82 -5.65
C LYS A 182 -15.43 -10.02 -6.75
N GLU A 183 -15.06 -8.76 -6.91
CA GLU A 183 -15.87 -7.76 -7.61
C GLU A 183 -15.13 -7.07 -8.77
N ASP A 184 -13.80 -7.21 -8.91
CA ASP A 184 -13.11 -6.60 -10.05
C ASP A 184 -13.48 -7.32 -11.36
N SER A 185 -13.70 -6.53 -12.41
CA SER A 185 -14.06 -7.04 -13.73
C SER A 185 -12.89 -7.72 -14.45
N ASP A 186 -11.64 -7.36 -14.10
CA ASP A 186 -10.45 -7.96 -14.70
C ASP A 186 -9.97 -9.15 -13.87
N PHE A 187 -10.00 -10.34 -14.46
CA PHE A 187 -9.64 -11.59 -13.78
C PHE A 187 -8.19 -11.58 -13.23
N ARG A 188 -7.27 -10.81 -13.83
CA ARG A 188 -5.87 -10.70 -13.36
C ARG A 188 -5.81 -10.07 -11.99
N ILE A 189 -6.67 -9.09 -11.73
CA ILE A 189 -6.78 -8.43 -10.42
C ILE A 189 -7.31 -9.42 -9.39
N SER A 190 -8.32 -10.23 -9.75
CA SER A 190 -8.84 -11.26 -8.86
C SER A 190 -7.77 -12.26 -8.45
N VAL A 191 -7.04 -12.82 -9.42
CA VAL A 191 -5.94 -13.78 -9.17
C VAL A 191 -4.87 -13.15 -8.28
N PHE A 192 -4.41 -11.94 -8.62
CA PHE A 192 -3.37 -11.26 -7.86
C PHE A 192 -3.82 -10.91 -6.44
N ALA A 193 -5.09 -10.50 -6.27
CA ALA A 193 -5.65 -10.22 -4.96
C ALA A 193 -5.75 -11.49 -4.09
N GLU A 194 -6.14 -12.62 -4.69
CA GLU A 194 -6.16 -13.92 -4.01
C GLU A 194 -4.76 -14.33 -3.53
N GLU A 195 -3.75 -14.21 -4.39
CA GLU A 195 -2.35 -14.49 -4.05
C GLU A 195 -1.87 -13.60 -2.89
N ALA A 196 -2.18 -12.31 -2.94
CA ALA A 196 -1.82 -11.38 -1.87
C ALA A 196 -2.49 -11.75 -0.54
N ILE A 197 -3.79 -12.12 -0.55
CA ILE A 197 -4.50 -12.56 0.66
C ILE A 197 -3.82 -13.80 1.27
N LYS A 198 -3.42 -14.77 0.44
CA LYS A 198 -2.71 -15.98 0.90
C LYS A 198 -1.38 -15.62 1.54
N GLU A 199 -0.57 -14.78 0.88
CA GLU A 199 0.71 -14.30 1.43
C GLU A 199 0.52 -13.53 2.75
N PHE A 200 -0.53 -12.72 2.87
CA PHE A 200 -0.82 -12.00 4.12
C PHE A 200 -1.12 -12.96 5.26
N ALA A 201 -1.90 -14.01 4.99
CA ALA A 201 -2.22 -15.05 5.97
C ALA A 201 -0.96 -15.86 6.37
N GLU A 202 -0.12 -16.23 5.40
CA GLU A 202 1.15 -16.92 5.65
C GLU A 202 2.11 -16.07 6.47
N LYS A 203 2.23 -14.78 6.14
CA LYS A 203 3.07 -13.86 6.88
C LYS A 203 2.59 -13.65 8.32
N LYS A 204 1.27 -13.60 8.54
CA LYS A 204 0.67 -13.56 9.88
C LYS A 204 0.98 -14.82 10.68
N LYS A 205 0.98 -16.01 10.04
CA LYS A 205 1.40 -17.28 10.66
C LYS A 205 2.90 -17.30 10.98
N ALA A 206 3.73 -16.88 10.03
CA ALA A 206 5.20 -16.90 10.14
C ALA A 206 5.75 -15.88 11.16
N GLN A 207 5.04 -14.78 11.38
CA GLN A 207 5.40 -13.79 12.41
C GLN A 207 5.23 -14.29 13.83
N GLY A 208 4.74 -15.53 14.02
CA GLY A 208 4.55 -16.08 15.34
C GLY A 208 3.56 -15.23 16.10
N THR A 209 2.30 -15.67 16.10
CA THR A 209 1.77 -15.90 17.44
C THR A 209 2.84 -16.74 18.16
N ALA A 210 3.42 -16.21 19.24
CA ALA A 210 3.17 -16.93 20.47
C ALA A 210 1.67 -17.23 20.46
N TYR A 211 1.29 -18.36 19.86
CA TYR A 211 0.10 -19.04 20.27
C TYR A 211 0.60 -19.50 21.63
N GLN A 212 0.51 -18.62 22.64
CA GLN A 212 -0.12 -19.11 23.83
C GLN A 212 -1.34 -19.81 23.25
N LYS A 213 -1.39 -21.12 23.38
CA LYS A 213 -2.67 -21.69 23.78
C LYS A 213 -3.13 -20.76 24.90
N VAL A 214 -3.88 -19.72 24.55
CA VAL A 214 -5.02 -19.36 25.35
C VAL A 214 -5.71 -20.69 25.39
N ASP A 215 -5.57 -21.33 26.54
CA ASP A 215 -6.35 -22.50 26.89
C ASP A 215 -7.76 -22.10 26.42
N VAL A 216 -8.22 -22.62 25.28
CA VAL A 216 -9.55 -22.24 24.74
C VAL A 216 -10.65 -22.66 25.72
N ASP A 217 -10.24 -23.37 26.77
CA ASP A 217 -10.97 -23.73 27.94
C ASP A 217 -11.03 -22.62 29.00
N LYS A 218 -10.30 -21.48 28.89
CA LYS A 218 -10.25 -20.37 29.87
C LYS A 218 -10.19 -18.97 29.23
N ILE A 219 -11.04 -18.07 29.72
CA ILE A 219 -11.13 -16.63 29.38
C ILE A 219 -10.78 -15.76 30.59
N THR A 220 -10.38 -14.50 30.37
CA THR A 220 -10.17 -13.52 31.46
C THR A 220 -11.45 -12.75 31.74
N CYS A 221 -11.90 -12.71 32.99
CA CYS A 221 -13.09 -11.95 33.36
C CYS A 221 -12.85 -10.43 33.18
N PRO A 222 -13.67 -9.69 32.41
CA PRO A 222 -13.47 -8.26 32.19
C PRO A 222 -13.73 -7.41 33.45
N HIS A 223 -14.32 -7.99 34.50
CA HIS A 223 -14.67 -7.27 35.71
C HIS A 223 -13.65 -7.42 36.84
N CYS A 224 -13.07 -8.62 37.03
CA CYS A 224 -12.14 -8.89 38.12
C CYS A 224 -10.77 -9.39 37.65
N LYS A 225 -10.58 -9.58 36.34
CA LYS A 225 -9.34 -10.03 35.70
C LYS A 225 -8.92 -11.47 36.04
N GLU A 226 -9.77 -12.23 36.72
CA GLU A 226 -9.50 -13.64 37.03
C GLU A 226 -9.67 -14.53 35.79
N SER A 227 -8.88 -15.61 35.73
CA SER A 227 -9.00 -16.64 34.69
C SER A 227 -10.17 -17.58 35.01
N VAL A 228 -11.14 -17.68 34.11
CA VAL A 228 -12.36 -18.50 34.28
C VAL A 228 -12.61 -19.38 33.06
N PRO A 229 -13.22 -20.57 33.18
CA PRO A 229 -13.42 -21.42 32.02
C PRO A 229 -14.28 -20.77 30.92
N ALA A 230 -13.94 -20.99 29.64
CA ALA A 230 -14.60 -20.35 28.49
C ALA A 230 -16.05 -20.80 28.24
N THR A 231 -16.48 -21.87 28.91
CA THR A 231 -17.85 -22.41 28.91
C THR A 231 -18.73 -21.78 29.99
N LYS A 232 -18.18 -20.94 30.88
CA LYS A 232 -18.93 -20.33 31.98
C LYS A 232 -19.61 -19.04 31.52
N GLU A 233 -20.90 -18.93 31.80
CA GLU A 233 -21.70 -17.70 31.58
C GLU A 233 -21.52 -16.68 32.71
N VAL A 234 -21.00 -17.11 33.86
CA VAL A 234 -20.79 -16.29 35.05
C VAL A 234 -19.38 -16.51 35.60
N CYS A 235 -18.70 -15.43 35.97
CA CYS A 235 -17.38 -15.50 36.57
C CYS A 235 -17.47 -16.14 37.96
N SER A 236 -16.76 -17.25 38.16
CA SER A 236 -16.72 -17.96 39.45
C SER A 236 -16.14 -17.13 40.61
N SER A 237 -15.41 -16.04 40.31
CA SER A 237 -14.71 -15.25 41.33
C SER A 237 -15.41 -13.95 41.70
N CYS A 238 -16.06 -13.28 40.74
CA CYS A 238 -16.78 -12.02 41.02
C CYS A 238 -18.30 -12.12 40.83
N GLY A 239 -18.82 -13.25 40.35
CA GLY A 239 -20.25 -13.49 40.19
C GLY A 239 -20.92 -12.72 39.05
N LYS A 240 -20.18 -11.96 38.24
CA LYS A 240 -20.73 -11.18 37.11
C LYS A 240 -20.82 -12.02 35.84
N SER A 241 -21.83 -11.73 35.02
CA SER A 241 -22.04 -12.36 33.71
C SER A 241 -20.88 -12.08 32.76
N LEU A 242 -20.45 -13.09 32.01
CA LEU A 242 -19.36 -13.00 31.05
C LEU A 242 -19.92 -12.77 29.64
N PRO A 243 -19.28 -11.93 28.80
CA PRO A 243 -19.74 -11.71 27.44
C PRO A 243 -19.52 -12.97 26.60
N VAL A 244 -20.60 -13.48 26.01
CA VAL A 244 -20.57 -14.61 25.07
C VAL A 244 -21.07 -14.17 23.70
N CYS A 245 -20.51 -14.77 22.65
CA CYS A 245 -20.93 -14.55 21.28
C CYS A 245 -22.25 -15.29 21.03
N GLN A 246 -23.30 -14.58 20.62
CA GLN A 246 -24.62 -15.21 20.38
C GLN A 246 -24.72 -16.07 19.11
N ILE A 247 -23.68 -16.11 18.27
CA ILE A 247 -23.66 -16.98 17.08
C ILE A 247 -23.06 -18.35 17.43
N CYS A 248 -21.92 -18.38 18.12
CA CYS A 248 -21.22 -19.64 18.43
C CYS A 248 -21.38 -20.10 19.89
N ASN A 249 -22.00 -19.26 20.73
CA ASN A 249 -22.22 -19.45 22.16
C ASN A 249 -20.94 -19.66 22.99
N LYS A 250 -19.80 -19.13 22.52
CA LYS A 250 -18.50 -19.18 23.23
C LYS A 250 -18.15 -17.82 23.83
N GLY A 251 -17.38 -17.82 24.92
CA GLY A 251 -16.88 -16.61 25.57
C GLY A 251 -16.04 -15.72 24.64
N ILE A 252 -16.11 -14.40 24.86
CA ILE A 252 -15.33 -13.40 24.12
C ILE A 252 -14.14 -12.98 24.99
N ILE A 253 -12.93 -13.18 24.46
CA ILE A 253 -11.66 -13.17 25.22
C ILE A 253 -11.05 -11.76 25.29
N SER A 254 -11.40 -10.89 24.33
CA SER A 254 -10.85 -9.54 24.24
C SER A 254 -11.85 -8.57 23.60
N ASP A 255 -11.79 -7.29 24.00
CA ASP A 255 -12.58 -6.21 23.37
C ASP A 255 -12.21 -6.01 21.88
N THR A 256 -11.04 -6.51 21.46
CA THR A 256 -10.58 -6.46 20.06
C THR A 256 -11.25 -7.51 19.16
N GLU A 257 -11.87 -8.53 19.75
CA GLU A 257 -12.64 -9.55 19.04
C GLU A 257 -14.15 -9.35 19.19
N LEU A 258 -14.56 -8.22 19.77
CA LEU A 258 -15.94 -7.94 20.14
C LEU A 258 -16.65 -7.01 19.14
N VAL A 259 -17.80 -7.45 18.64
CA VAL A 259 -18.80 -6.57 18.04
C VAL A 259 -20.02 -6.53 18.94
N THR A 260 -20.43 -5.33 19.33
CA THR A 260 -21.68 -5.12 20.09
C THR A 260 -22.72 -4.47 19.20
N CYS A 261 -23.90 -5.07 19.10
CA CYS A 261 -25.02 -4.49 18.37
C CYS A 261 -25.47 -3.18 19.04
N PRO A 262 -25.55 -2.05 18.32
CA PRO A 262 -25.95 -0.77 18.92
C PRO A 262 -27.46 -0.72 19.28
N HIS A 263 -28.26 -1.65 18.75
CA HIS A 263 -29.71 -1.71 19.00
C HIS A 263 -30.05 -2.54 20.23
N CYS A 264 -29.54 -3.77 20.28
CA CYS A 264 -29.88 -4.73 21.34
C CYS A 264 -28.72 -5.02 22.30
N HIS A 265 -27.56 -4.38 22.12
CA HIS A 265 -26.35 -4.54 22.95
C HIS A 265 -25.81 -5.97 23.00
N THR A 266 -26.25 -6.82 22.07
CA THR A 266 -25.78 -8.20 21.96
C THR A 266 -24.34 -8.24 21.46
N ASN A 267 -23.55 -9.13 22.06
CA ASN A 267 -22.14 -9.31 21.77
C ASN A 267 -21.90 -10.49 20.82
N PHE A 268 -20.94 -10.31 19.92
CA PHE A 268 -20.52 -11.31 18.94
C PHE A 268 -19.01 -11.30 18.76
N HIS A 269 -18.43 -12.42 18.34
CA HIS A 269 -17.08 -12.39 17.77
C HIS A 269 -17.12 -11.64 16.44
N VAL A 270 -16.11 -10.80 16.19
CA VAL A 270 -15.95 -10.05 14.94
C VAL A 270 -16.07 -10.98 13.72
N GLU A 271 -15.39 -12.12 13.72
CA GLU A 271 -15.41 -13.08 12.61
C GLU A 271 -16.84 -13.61 12.31
N HIS A 272 -17.48 -14.21 13.31
CA HIS A 272 -18.83 -14.78 13.18
C HIS A 272 -19.87 -13.73 12.79
N PHE A 273 -19.79 -12.53 13.38
CA PHE A 273 -20.72 -11.45 13.05
C PHE A 273 -20.53 -10.96 11.62
N LEU A 274 -19.29 -10.80 11.16
CA LEU A 274 -19.01 -10.37 9.79
C LEU A 274 -19.45 -11.41 8.76
N GLU A 275 -19.33 -12.70 9.04
CA GLU A 275 -19.89 -13.76 8.19
C GLU A 275 -21.41 -13.63 8.05
N TRP A 276 -22.15 -13.51 9.15
CA TRP A 276 -23.59 -13.31 9.13
C TRP A 276 -24.01 -12.03 8.41
N TYR A 277 -23.35 -10.91 8.73
CA TYR A 277 -23.73 -9.59 8.24
C TYR A 277 -23.51 -9.44 6.74
N ARG A 278 -22.55 -10.17 6.14
CA ARG A 278 -22.31 -10.15 4.68
C ARG A 278 -23.56 -10.52 3.89
N GLU A 279 -24.29 -11.52 4.35
CA GLU A 279 -25.47 -12.06 3.67
C GLU A 279 -26.76 -11.35 4.13
N ASN A 280 -26.89 -11.09 5.42
CA ASN A 280 -28.18 -10.70 6.02
C ASN A 280 -28.33 -9.19 6.25
N LYS A 281 -27.22 -8.42 6.27
CA LYS A 281 -27.19 -6.96 6.50
C LYS A 281 -27.91 -6.48 7.77
N ASN A 282 -28.11 -7.35 8.75
CA ASN A 282 -28.81 -7.07 9.99
C ASN A 282 -28.21 -7.83 11.19
N CYS A 283 -28.67 -7.51 12.40
CA CYS A 283 -28.32 -8.24 13.61
C CYS A 283 -28.98 -9.62 13.64
N PRO A 284 -28.25 -10.72 13.91
CA PRO A 284 -28.84 -12.06 14.03
C PRO A 284 -29.91 -12.18 15.13
N VAL A 285 -29.88 -11.31 16.13
CA VAL A 285 -30.75 -11.40 17.31
C VAL A 285 -31.95 -10.45 17.23
N CYS A 286 -31.73 -9.17 16.96
CA CYS A 286 -32.81 -8.18 16.94
C CYS A 286 -33.28 -7.77 15.53
N LEU A 287 -32.61 -8.26 14.48
CA LEU A 287 -32.87 -7.90 13.08
C LEU A 287 -32.69 -6.39 12.77
N GLY A 288 -32.14 -5.62 13.70
CA GLY A 288 -31.77 -4.22 13.49
C GLY A 288 -30.67 -4.08 12.44
N HIS A 289 -30.82 -3.11 11.54
CA HIS A 289 -29.85 -2.82 10.48
C HIS A 289 -28.69 -1.99 11.03
N PHE A 290 -27.48 -2.26 10.57
CA PHE A 290 -26.29 -1.50 10.98
C PHE A 290 -26.01 -0.41 9.94
N ASP A 291 -26.39 0.83 10.24
CA ASP A 291 -25.94 1.99 9.49
C ASP A 291 -24.48 2.27 9.87
N PHE A 292 -23.54 1.59 9.21
CA PHE A 292 -22.15 2.04 9.18
C PHE A 292 -22.09 3.31 8.32
N LYS A 293 -22.48 4.45 8.90
CA LYS A 293 -22.21 5.74 8.27
C LYS A 293 -20.70 5.97 8.30
N GLY A 294 -20.09 5.90 7.10
CA GLY A 294 -18.88 6.60 6.67
C GLY A 294 -17.66 6.50 7.59
#